data_AF-A0A2G5DNN1-F1
#
_entry.id   AF-A0A2G5DNN1-F1
#
_cell.length_a   1.000
_cell.length_b   1.000
_cell.length_c   1.000
_cell.angle_alpha   90.00
_cell.angle_beta   90.00
_cell.angle_gamma   90.00
#
_symmetry.space_group_name_H-M   'P 1'
#
loop_
_entity.id
_entity.type
_entity.pdbx_description
1 polymer ?
#
loop_
_entity_poly.entity_id
_entity_poly.type
_entity_poly.pdbx_seq_one_letter_code
_entity_poly.pdbx_strand_id
1 'polypeptide(L)'
;MAIALKTACFLQSNKSNNVLFRLSTQKHRNSINISTKSSSLVPIMASITVSPTVGLSETFTRLKQQGKVALIPYITAGDPDLSTTAKALKVLDSCGSDIIELGVPYSDPLADGPVIQAAATRSLARGTNFDAILAMLKEVVPQISCPIALFTYYNPILKRGIGKFMMTIKDVGIHGNKLVPTD
;
A
#
# COMPACT_ATOMS: atom_id res chain seq x y z
N MET A 1 31.24 -15.52 39.50
CA MET A 1 32.03 -14.27 39.48
C MET A 1 31.16 -13.22 38.79
N ALA A 2 30.69 -12.19 39.53
CA ALA A 2 29.82 -11.04 39.16
C ALA A 2 28.41 -11.38 38.58
N ILE A 3 27.23 -11.04 39.11
CA ILE A 3 26.65 -10.07 40.08
C ILE A 3 26.90 -8.58 39.81
N ALA A 4 25.85 -7.88 39.33
CA ALA A 4 25.25 -6.62 39.85
C ALA A 4 24.51 -5.86 38.72
N LEU A 5 23.19 -5.69 38.72
CA LEU A 5 22.31 -4.78 39.50
C LEU A 5 22.15 -3.37 38.86
N LYS A 6 20.94 -3.02 38.39
CA LYS A 6 20.13 -1.92 38.97
C LYS A 6 18.80 -1.66 38.25
N THR A 7 17.75 -1.73 39.06
CA THR A 7 16.37 -1.26 38.92
C THR A 7 16.28 0.25 39.11
N ALA A 8 15.26 0.91 38.54
CA ALA A 8 14.52 1.99 39.21
C ALA A 8 13.13 2.23 38.59
N CYS A 9 12.13 2.11 39.45
CA CYS A 9 10.74 2.50 39.31
C CYS A 9 10.47 3.52 40.44
N PHE A 10 9.84 4.67 40.17
CA PHE A 10 9.23 5.58 41.17
C PHE A 10 8.39 6.63 40.41
N LEU A 11 7.05 6.61 40.40
CA LEU A 11 6.05 7.08 41.39
C LEU A 11 5.81 8.61 41.46
N GLN A 12 4.67 9.00 40.85
CA GLN A 12 3.48 9.66 41.45
C GLN A 12 3.29 11.19 41.50
N SER A 13 2.02 11.55 41.18
CA SER A 13 1.13 12.60 41.75
C SER A 13 1.40 14.07 41.45
N ASN A 14 0.40 14.84 40.98
CA ASN A 14 -0.60 15.46 41.85
C ASN A 14 -1.74 16.21 41.11
N LYS A 15 -2.75 16.52 41.90
CA LYS A 15 -4.15 16.89 41.63
C LYS A 15 -4.39 18.41 41.67
N SER A 16 -5.55 18.83 41.14
CA SER A 16 -6.46 19.89 41.64
C SER A 16 -6.44 21.35 41.11
N ASN A 17 -7.65 21.71 40.62
CA ASN A 17 -8.52 22.85 41.01
C ASN A 17 -8.37 24.26 40.42
N ASN A 18 -9.44 24.64 39.68
CA ASN A 18 -10.27 25.85 39.78
C ASN A 18 -9.65 27.14 40.34
N VAL A 19 -9.70 28.21 39.55
CA VAL A 19 -10.04 29.55 40.06
C VAL A 19 -10.94 30.31 39.08
N LEU A 20 -12.12 30.63 39.61
CA LEU A 20 -13.12 31.57 39.14
C LEU A 20 -12.63 33.00 39.46
N PHE A 21 -12.61 33.90 38.48
CA PHE A 21 -12.52 35.34 38.75
C PHE A 21 -13.63 36.09 38.01
N ARG A 22 -14.54 36.62 38.81
CA ARG A 22 -15.61 37.55 38.43
C ARG A 22 -15.13 38.93 38.86
N LEU A 23 -15.00 39.87 37.93
CA LEU A 23 -15.06 41.29 38.25
C LEU A 23 -16.06 41.99 37.35
N SER A 24 -17.06 42.57 38.01
CA SER A 24 -17.98 43.57 37.51
C SER A 24 -17.26 44.89 37.26
N THR A 25 -17.65 45.64 36.23
CA THR A 25 -18.20 47.01 36.36
C THR A 25 -18.59 47.61 35.00
N GLN A 26 -19.89 47.90 34.88
CA GLN A 26 -20.46 49.20 34.47
C GLN A 26 -20.42 49.69 33.00
N LYS A 27 -21.59 49.56 32.36
CA LYS A 27 -22.41 50.64 31.74
C LYS A 27 -21.80 51.47 30.60
N HIS A 28 -22.19 51.14 29.36
CA HIS A 28 -22.74 52.15 28.45
C HIS A 28 -23.69 51.49 27.44
N ARG A 29 -24.92 52.01 27.36
CA ARG A 29 -25.90 51.66 26.32
C ARG A 29 -25.39 52.20 24.98
N ASN A 30 -25.46 51.38 23.94
CA ASN A 30 -25.93 51.76 22.61
C ASN A 30 -26.45 50.51 21.90
N SER A 31 -27.76 50.52 21.63
CA SER A 31 -28.51 49.46 20.98
C SER A 31 -28.21 49.49 19.48
N ILE A 32 -27.56 48.45 18.97
CA ILE A 32 -27.46 48.20 17.53
C ILE A 32 -28.00 46.78 17.30
N ASN A 33 -29.16 46.68 16.66
CA ASN A 33 -29.73 45.43 16.20
C ASN A 33 -28.91 44.92 15.01
N ILE A 34 -28.00 43.99 15.25
CA ILE A 34 -27.31 43.25 14.19
C ILE A 34 -27.94 41.86 14.12
N SER A 35 -28.69 41.64 13.05
CA SER A 35 -29.20 40.33 12.65
C SER A 35 -28.02 39.46 12.21
N THR A 36 -27.47 38.67 13.13
CA THR A 36 -26.47 37.66 12.80
C THR A 36 -27.19 36.41 12.32
N LYS A 37 -27.32 36.26 10.99
CA LYS A 37 -27.52 34.95 10.36
C LYS A 37 -26.38 34.04 10.84
N SER A 38 -26.72 33.06 11.68
CA SER A 38 -25.85 31.95 12.05
C SER A 38 -25.56 31.12 10.79
N SER A 39 -24.55 31.50 10.02
CA SER A 39 -23.99 30.65 8.96
C SER A 39 -23.05 29.65 9.62
N SER A 40 -23.57 28.45 9.89
CA SER A 40 -22.76 27.30 10.29
C SER A 40 -21.71 27.05 9.21
N LEU A 41 -20.46 27.40 9.48
CA LEU A 41 -19.31 26.99 8.68
C LEU A 41 -19.10 25.49 8.94
N VAL A 42 -19.70 24.66 8.09
CA VAL A 42 -19.34 23.25 7.99
C VAL A 42 -18.00 23.23 7.22
N PRO A 43 -16.90 22.69 7.78
CA PRO A 43 -15.67 22.59 7.03
C PRO A 43 -15.91 21.62 5.87
N ILE A 44 -15.54 22.05 4.66
CA ILE A 44 -15.52 21.21 3.47
C ILE A 44 -14.47 20.14 3.74
N MET A 45 -14.93 18.96 4.17
CA MET A 45 -14.11 17.76 4.16
C MET A 45 -13.79 17.48 2.69
N ALA A 46 -12.53 17.68 2.30
CA ALA A 46 -12.05 17.24 1.00
C ALA A 46 -12.36 15.74 0.89
N SER A 47 -13.29 15.42 -0.01
CA SER A 47 -13.60 14.04 -0.37
C SER A 47 -12.28 13.40 -0.78
N ILE A 48 -11.84 12.38 -0.04
CA ILE A 48 -10.76 11.52 -0.48
C ILE A 48 -11.29 10.84 -1.74
N THR A 49 -10.97 11.40 -2.90
CA THR A 49 -11.25 10.76 -4.17
C THR A 49 -10.33 9.55 -4.23
N VAL A 50 -10.85 8.39 -3.84
CA VAL A 50 -10.21 7.12 -4.14
C VAL A 50 -10.21 7.02 -5.65
N SER A 51 -9.07 7.35 -6.27
CA SER A 51 -8.88 7.15 -7.70
C SER A 51 -9.19 5.68 -8.00
N PRO A 52 -10.18 5.36 -8.84
CA PRO A 52 -10.49 3.98 -9.16
C PRO A 52 -9.23 3.33 -9.73
N THR A 53 -8.78 2.24 -9.12
CA THR A 53 -7.64 1.47 -9.61
C THR A 53 -7.93 1.05 -11.04
N VAL A 54 -7.15 1.57 -11.99
CA VAL A 54 -7.36 1.32 -13.42
C VAL A 54 -7.00 -0.14 -13.70
N GLY A 55 -7.95 -0.93 -14.17
CA GLY A 55 -7.70 -2.32 -14.56
C GLY A 55 -6.78 -2.44 -15.78
N LEU A 56 -6.24 -3.63 -16.03
CA LEU A 56 -5.37 -3.89 -17.19
C LEU A 56 -6.07 -3.56 -18.51
N SER A 57 -7.33 -3.99 -18.67
CA SER A 57 -8.12 -3.75 -19.89
C SER A 57 -8.34 -2.26 -20.17
N GLU A 58 -8.59 -1.47 -19.12
CA GLU A 58 -8.78 -0.02 -19.23
C GLU A 58 -7.46 0.66 -19.62
N THR A 59 -6.35 0.22 -19.04
CA THR A 59 -5.00 0.71 -19.37
C THR A 59 -4.67 0.51 -20.84
N PHE A 60 -4.87 -0.70 -21.38
CA PHE A 60 -4.63 -0.97 -22.80
C PHE A 60 -5.59 -0.20 -23.72
N THR A 61 -6.85 -0.04 -23.32
CA THR A 61 -7.84 0.74 -24.09
C THR A 61 -7.40 2.20 -24.21
N ARG A 62 -7.02 2.82 -23.09
CA ARG A 62 -6.49 4.19 -23.03
C ARG A 62 -5.25 4.36 -23.89
N LEU A 63 -4.28 3.45 -23.78
CA LEU A 63 -3.03 3.52 -24.56
C LEU A 63 -3.27 3.41 -26.06
N LYS A 64 -4.17 2.51 -26.47
CA LYS A 64 -4.56 2.36 -27.87
C LYS A 64 -5.20 3.63 -28.43
N GLN A 65 -6.09 4.27 -27.67
CA GLN A 65 -6.70 5.56 -28.04
C GLN A 65 -5.66 6.67 -28.18
N GLN A 66 -4.59 6.63 -27.40
CA GLN A 66 -3.48 7.58 -27.44
C GLN A 66 -2.41 7.24 -28.51
N GLY A 67 -2.53 6.11 -29.21
CA GLY A 67 -1.51 5.64 -30.15
C GLY A 67 -0.17 5.30 -29.49
N LYS A 68 -0.17 4.91 -28.21
CA LYS A 68 1.03 4.62 -27.42
C LYS A 68 1.23 3.12 -27.20
N VAL A 69 2.49 2.72 -27.04
CA VAL A 69 2.88 1.38 -26.59
C VAL A 69 3.01 1.39 -25.07
N ALA A 70 2.59 0.30 -24.41
CA ALA A 70 2.67 0.15 -22.97
C ALA A 70 4.11 -0.06 -22.48
N LEU A 71 4.50 0.65 -21.42
CA LEU A 71 5.71 0.34 -20.66
C LEU A 71 5.35 -0.62 -19.49
N ILE A 72 5.88 -1.84 -19.54
CA ILE A 72 5.57 -2.91 -18.57
C ILE A 72 6.88 -3.45 -17.95
N PRO A 73 7.42 -2.81 -16.90
CA PRO A 73 8.56 -3.36 -16.17
C PRO A 73 8.19 -4.62 -15.41
N TYR A 74 9.16 -5.54 -15.32
CA TYR A 74 9.10 -6.73 -14.48
C TYR A 74 10.10 -6.61 -13.33
N ILE A 75 9.67 -6.98 -12.12
CA ILE A 75 10.57 -7.19 -10.97
C ILE A 75 10.18 -8.47 -10.22
N THR A 76 11.16 -9.15 -9.61
CA THR A 76 10.90 -10.31 -8.75
C THR A 76 10.64 -9.86 -7.32
N ALA A 77 9.51 -10.28 -6.74
CA ALA A 77 9.16 -9.94 -5.37
C ALA A 77 10.20 -10.51 -4.40
N GLY A 78 10.65 -9.68 -3.45
CA GLY A 78 11.61 -10.09 -2.43
C GLY A 78 13.06 -10.14 -2.90
N ASP A 79 13.39 -9.64 -4.09
CA ASP A 79 14.77 -9.43 -4.52
C ASP A 79 15.10 -7.92 -4.58
N PRO A 80 16.04 -7.39 -3.78
CA PRO A 80 16.77 -8.10 -2.72
C PRO A 80 15.89 -8.40 -1.49
N ASP A 81 14.83 -7.64 -1.21
CA ASP A 81 13.91 -7.90 -0.09
C ASP A 81 12.56 -7.21 -0.33
N LEU A 82 11.53 -7.57 0.44
CA LEU A 82 10.17 -7.05 0.25
C LEU A 82 10.04 -5.54 0.53
N SER A 83 10.85 -4.97 1.42
CA SER A 83 10.85 -3.52 1.67
C SER A 83 11.39 -2.79 0.44
N THR A 84 12.44 -3.31 -0.16
CA THR A 84 13.02 -2.80 -1.41
C THR A 84 12.04 -2.99 -2.57
N THR A 85 11.36 -4.13 -2.68
CA THR A 85 10.28 -4.33 -3.67
C THR A 85 9.18 -3.28 -3.52
N ALA A 86 8.70 -3.01 -2.31
CA ALA A 86 7.66 -2.00 -2.06
C ALA A 86 8.09 -0.60 -2.51
N LYS A 87 9.34 -0.21 -2.25
CA LYS A 87 9.90 1.06 -2.74
C LYS A 87 10.01 1.08 -4.25
N ALA A 88 10.50 -0.01 -4.87
CA ALA A 88 10.63 -0.13 -6.31
C ALA A 88 9.28 0.01 -7.03
N LEU A 89 8.20 -0.59 -6.50
CA LEU A 89 6.85 -0.44 -7.05
C LEU A 89 6.41 1.03 -7.13
N LYS A 90 6.62 1.80 -6.05
CA LYS A 90 6.30 3.23 -6.02
C LYS A 90 7.14 4.05 -6.98
N VAL A 91 8.43 3.71 -7.11
CA VAL A 91 9.33 4.38 -8.06
C VAL A 91 8.88 4.10 -9.49
N LEU A 92 8.62 2.85 -9.84
CA LEU A 92 8.17 2.45 -11.17
C LEU A 92 6.85 3.13 -11.55
N ASP A 93 5.89 3.21 -10.62
CA ASP A 93 4.65 3.99 -10.80
C ASP A 93 4.96 5.47 -11.09
N SER A 94 5.77 6.11 -10.25
CA SER A 94 6.15 7.52 -10.41
C SER A 94 6.93 7.82 -11.70
N CYS A 95 7.65 6.83 -12.23
CA CYS A 95 8.38 6.91 -13.50
C CYS A 95 7.48 6.72 -14.73
N GLY A 96 6.18 6.51 -14.55
CA GLY A 96 5.21 6.41 -15.65
C GLY A 96 5.07 5.00 -16.22
N SER A 97 5.24 3.96 -15.40
CA SER A 97 4.89 2.59 -15.81
C SER A 97 3.39 2.49 -16.05
N ASP A 98 2.98 1.88 -17.17
CA ASP A 98 1.57 1.68 -17.45
C ASP A 98 1.01 0.48 -16.68
N ILE A 99 1.81 -0.58 -16.53
CA ILE A 99 1.51 -1.80 -15.79
C ILE A 99 2.81 -2.26 -15.14
N ILE A 100 2.78 -2.80 -13.92
CA ILE A 100 3.96 -3.45 -13.34
C ILE A 100 3.72 -4.96 -13.24
N GLU A 101 4.61 -5.77 -13.83
CA GLU A 101 4.63 -7.20 -13.60
C GLU A 101 5.45 -7.51 -12.34
N LEU A 102 4.80 -8.14 -11.35
CA LEU A 102 5.45 -8.58 -10.12
C LEU A 102 5.58 -10.10 -10.10
N GLY A 103 6.81 -10.59 -10.25
CA GLY A 103 7.15 -12.00 -10.22
C GLY A 103 7.04 -12.59 -8.81
N VAL A 104 6.22 -13.62 -8.65
CA VAL A 104 6.23 -14.48 -7.46
C VAL A 104 7.39 -15.48 -7.62
N PRO A 105 8.40 -15.45 -6.73
CA PRO A 105 9.55 -16.33 -6.87
C PRO A 105 9.13 -17.79 -6.71
N TYR A 106 9.68 -18.66 -7.56
CA TYR A 106 9.35 -20.09 -7.62
C TYR A 106 10.62 -20.93 -7.57
N SER A 107 10.54 -22.11 -6.95
CA SER A 107 11.69 -23.01 -6.72
C SER A 107 12.21 -23.65 -8.00
N ASP A 108 11.31 -23.89 -8.97
CA ASP A 108 11.60 -24.63 -10.20
C ASP A 108 11.25 -23.80 -11.46
N PRO A 109 11.89 -22.64 -11.68
CA PRO A 109 11.53 -21.69 -12.74
C PRO A 109 12.14 -22.06 -14.11
N LEU A 110 11.66 -23.16 -14.70
CA LEU A 110 12.22 -23.73 -15.94
C LEU A 110 12.13 -22.80 -17.16
N ALA A 111 11.14 -21.89 -17.19
CA ALA A 111 10.91 -21.01 -18.32
C ALA A 111 11.66 -19.66 -18.24
N ASP A 112 12.28 -19.36 -17.10
CA ASP A 112 12.92 -18.08 -16.85
C ASP A 112 14.41 -18.08 -17.26
N GLY A 113 14.89 -16.93 -17.74
CA GLY A 113 16.32 -16.74 -18.01
C GLY A 113 17.17 -16.65 -16.73
N PRO A 114 18.50 -16.80 -16.82
CA PRO A 114 19.40 -16.94 -15.66
C PRO A 114 19.35 -15.75 -14.69
N VAL A 115 19.06 -14.54 -15.18
CA VAL A 115 18.93 -13.35 -14.34
C VAL A 115 17.70 -13.43 -13.43
N ILE A 116 16.56 -13.84 -13.98
CA ILE A 116 15.30 -13.98 -13.23
C ILE A 116 15.39 -15.19 -12.29
N GLN A 117 15.97 -16.30 -12.75
CA GLN A 117 16.24 -17.45 -11.89
C GLN A 117 17.09 -17.06 -10.67
N ALA A 118 18.20 -16.32 -10.88
CA ALA A 118 19.05 -15.86 -9.79
C ALA A 118 18.33 -14.90 -8.82
N ALA A 119 17.45 -14.01 -9.34
CA ALA A 119 16.61 -13.15 -8.51
C ALA A 119 15.63 -13.96 -7.65
N ALA A 120 14.97 -14.96 -8.25
CA ALA A 120 14.08 -15.87 -7.53
C ALA A 120 14.83 -16.66 -6.45
N THR A 121 16.03 -17.18 -6.75
CA THR A 121 16.87 -17.87 -5.78
C THR A 121 17.23 -16.98 -4.58
N ARG A 122 17.68 -15.74 -4.82
CA ARG A 122 17.99 -14.78 -3.74
C ARG A 122 16.77 -14.45 -2.89
N SER A 123 15.62 -14.27 -3.54
CA SER A 123 14.36 -13.97 -2.86
C SER A 123 13.90 -15.13 -1.97
N LEU A 124 13.91 -16.37 -2.49
CA LEU A 124 13.54 -17.57 -1.73
C LEU A 124 14.51 -17.84 -0.58
N ALA A 125 15.81 -17.64 -0.78
CA ALA A 125 16.83 -17.81 0.26
C ALA A 125 16.61 -16.87 1.46
N ARG A 126 15.91 -15.75 1.26
CA ARG A 126 15.53 -14.79 2.31
C ARG A 126 14.16 -15.07 2.93
N GLY A 127 13.50 -16.17 2.56
CA GLY A 127 12.22 -16.61 3.12
C GLY A 127 10.99 -15.92 2.52
N THR A 128 11.14 -15.24 1.37
CA THR A 128 10.00 -14.64 0.67
C THR A 128 9.00 -15.73 0.30
N ASN A 129 7.75 -15.52 0.70
CA ASN A 129 6.65 -16.42 0.41
C ASN A 129 5.43 -15.60 -0.03
N PHE A 130 4.46 -16.29 -0.62
CA PHE A 130 3.28 -15.65 -1.20
C PHE A 130 2.47 -14.84 -0.18
N ASP A 131 2.33 -15.32 1.06
CA ASP A 131 1.54 -14.64 2.07
C ASP A 131 2.23 -13.33 2.52
N ALA A 132 3.56 -13.32 2.61
CA ALA A 132 4.35 -12.12 2.84
C ALA A 132 4.26 -11.11 1.67
N ILE A 133 4.26 -11.61 0.42
CA ILE A 133 4.07 -10.76 -0.77
C ILE A 133 2.70 -10.09 -0.74
N LEU A 134 1.63 -10.84 -0.42
CA LEU A 134 0.29 -10.29 -0.32
C LEU A 134 0.17 -9.24 0.79
N ALA A 135 0.80 -9.48 1.95
CA ALA A 135 0.82 -8.50 3.04
C ALA A 135 1.46 -7.18 2.59
N MET A 136 2.62 -7.24 1.91
CA MET A 136 3.27 -6.07 1.34
C MET A 136 2.38 -5.37 0.29
N LEU A 137 1.75 -6.14 -0.60
CA LEU A 137 0.89 -5.58 -1.64
C LEU A 137 -0.35 -4.89 -1.08
N LYS A 138 -0.96 -5.41 0.00
CA LYS A 138 -2.10 -4.75 0.68
C LYS A 138 -1.75 -3.34 1.15
N GLU A 139 -0.51 -3.11 1.53
CA GLU A 139 -0.03 -1.80 1.97
C GLU A 139 0.33 -0.90 0.77
N VAL A 140 0.93 -1.45 -0.29
CA VAL A 140 1.48 -0.67 -1.41
C VAL A 140 0.46 -0.34 -2.48
N VAL A 141 -0.45 -1.27 -2.82
CA VAL A 141 -1.43 -1.09 -3.90
C VAL A 141 -2.27 0.19 -3.74
N PRO A 142 -2.75 0.57 -2.54
CA PRO A 142 -3.47 1.83 -2.36
C PRO A 142 -2.65 3.10 -2.60
N GLN A 143 -1.32 2.99 -2.70
CA GLN A 143 -0.38 4.11 -2.82
C GLN A 143 0.15 4.32 -4.23
N ILE A 144 -0.23 3.48 -5.19
CA ILE A 144 0.21 3.52 -6.58
C ILE A 144 -0.99 3.61 -7.51
N SER A 145 -0.80 4.21 -8.69
CA SER A 145 -1.89 4.37 -9.66
C SER A 145 -1.88 3.28 -10.73
N CYS A 146 -0.70 2.78 -11.10
CA CYS A 146 -0.56 1.73 -12.10
C CYS A 146 -1.04 0.38 -11.57
N PRO A 147 -1.76 -0.42 -12.38
CA PRO A 147 -2.11 -1.78 -12.01
C PRO A 147 -0.89 -2.69 -11.90
N ILE A 148 -0.93 -3.58 -10.90
CA ILE A 148 0.02 -4.68 -10.77
C ILE A 148 -0.58 -5.94 -11.43
N ALA A 149 0.21 -6.59 -12.28
CA ALA A 149 -0.06 -7.93 -12.78
C ALA A 149 0.84 -8.94 -12.04
N LEU A 150 0.25 -9.90 -11.32
CA LEU A 150 1.05 -10.95 -10.68
C LEU A 150 1.54 -11.95 -11.73
N PHE A 151 2.85 -12.09 -11.84
CA PHE A 151 3.50 -13.06 -12.71
C PHE A 151 3.90 -14.28 -11.88
N THR A 152 3.35 -15.46 -12.17
CA THR A 152 3.62 -16.67 -11.39
C THR A 152 3.49 -17.93 -12.24
N TYR A 153 4.18 -18.99 -11.83
CA TYR A 153 3.95 -20.34 -12.35
C TYR A 153 2.58 -20.86 -11.91
N TYR A 154 2.03 -21.78 -12.71
CA TYR A 154 0.71 -22.36 -12.45
C TYR A 154 0.70 -23.32 -11.24
N ASN A 155 1.77 -24.09 -11.03
CA ASN A 155 1.83 -25.11 -9.96
C ASN A 155 1.60 -24.54 -8.54
N PRO A 156 2.19 -23.38 -8.13
CA PRO A 156 1.84 -22.71 -6.88
C PRO A 156 0.35 -22.40 -6.70
N ILE A 157 -0.34 -22.06 -7.78
CA ILE A 157 -1.78 -21.76 -7.77
C ILE A 157 -2.58 -23.05 -7.58
N LEU A 158 -2.22 -24.11 -8.31
CA LEU A 158 -2.83 -25.42 -8.15
C LEU A 158 -2.75 -25.93 -6.72
N LYS A 159 -1.55 -25.87 -6.11
CA LYS A 159 -1.32 -26.32 -4.73
C LYS A 159 -2.14 -25.54 -3.69
N ARG A 160 -2.40 -24.24 -3.93
CA ARG A 160 -3.22 -23.39 -3.05
C ARG A 160 -4.72 -23.48 -3.32
N GLY A 161 -5.11 -24.00 -4.49
CA GLY A 161 -6.46 -24.00 -5.01
C GLY A 161 -6.77 -22.70 -5.77
N ILE A 162 -7.24 -22.85 -7.01
CA ILE A 162 -7.48 -21.72 -7.94
C ILE A 162 -8.46 -20.71 -7.35
N GLY A 163 -9.60 -21.16 -6.83
CA GLY A 163 -10.63 -20.26 -6.28
C GLY A 163 -10.11 -19.43 -5.11
N LYS A 164 -9.36 -20.07 -4.20
CA LYS A 164 -8.74 -19.39 -3.05
C LYS A 164 -7.70 -18.37 -3.52
N PHE A 165 -6.85 -18.74 -4.48
CA PHE A 165 -5.85 -17.84 -5.04
C PHE A 165 -6.50 -16.60 -5.67
N MET A 166 -7.48 -16.80 -6.55
CA MET A 166 -8.18 -15.71 -7.25
C MET A 166 -8.89 -14.76 -6.30
N MET A 167 -9.57 -15.30 -5.28
CA MET A 167 -10.21 -14.49 -4.24
C MET A 167 -9.16 -13.67 -3.47
N THR A 168 -8.06 -14.31 -3.07
CA THR A 168 -7.02 -13.66 -2.27
C THR A 168 -6.34 -12.52 -3.03
N ILE A 169 -6.00 -12.69 -4.32
CA ILE A 169 -5.36 -11.62 -5.09
C ILE A 169 -6.34 -10.47 -5.38
N LYS A 170 -7.62 -10.78 -5.59
CA LYS A 170 -8.67 -9.77 -5.80
C LYS A 170 -8.85 -8.89 -4.56
N ASP A 171 -8.82 -9.50 -3.36
CA ASP A 171 -8.94 -8.78 -2.09
C ASP A 171 -7.78 -7.80 -1.85
N VAL A 172 -6.63 -8.01 -2.51
CA VAL A 172 -5.46 -7.12 -2.45
C VAL A 172 -5.53 -5.99 -3.50
N GLY A 173 -6.53 -6.01 -4.38
CA GLY A 173 -6.68 -5.02 -5.47
C GLY A 173 -5.85 -5.37 -6.71
N ILE A 174 -5.49 -6.64 -6.90
CA ILE A 174 -4.77 -7.12 -8.07
C ILE A 174 -5.79 -7.55 -9.11
N HIS A 175 -5.76 -6.90 -10.27
CA HIS A 175 -6.78 -7.03 -11.31
C HIS A 175 -6.34 -7.90 -12.50
N GLY A 176 -5.20 -8.58 -12.39
CA GLY A 176 -4.77 -9.58 -13.36
C GLY A 176 -3.54 -10.38 -12.95
N ASN A 177 -3.37 -11.52 -13.59
CA ASN A 177 -2.28 -12.44 -13.38
C ASN A 177 -1.79 -13.01 -14.72
N LYS A 178 -0.48 -13.18 -14.83
CA LYS A 178 0.19 -13.83 -15.95
C LYS A 178 0.71 -15.17 -15.47
N LEU A 179 0.24 -16.23 -16.13
CA LEU A 179 0.55 -17.60 -15.76
C LEU A 179 1.61 -18.16 -16.69
N VAL A 180 2.65 -18.72 -16.09
CA VAL A 180 3.64 -19.52 -16.81
C VAL A 180 3.22 -20.99 -16.70
N PRO A 181 2.98 -21.67 -17.83
CA PRO A 181 2.76 -23.11 -17.84
C PRO A 181 3.94 -23.84 -17.20
N THR A 182 3.67 -24.93 -16.50
CA THR A 182 4.68 -25.88 -16.06
C THR A 182 4.45 -27.15 -16.89
N ASP A 183 5.47 -27.60 -17.60
CA ASP A 183 5.47 -28.86 -18.34
C ASP A 183 5.29 -30.08 -17.41
#